data_AF-A0A2K6GJ55-F1
#
_entry.id   AF-A0A2K6GJ55-F1
#
_cell.length_a   1.000
_cell.length_b   1.000
_cell.length_c   1.000
_cell.angle_alpha   90.00
_cell.angle_beta   90.00
_cell.angle_gamma   90.00
#
_symmetry.space_group_name_H-M   'P 1'
#
loop_
_entity.id
_entity.type
_entity.pdbx_description
1 polymer ?
#
loop_
_entity_poly.entity_id
_entity_poly.type
_entity_poly.pdbx_seq_one_letter_code
_entity_poly.pdbx_strand_id
1 'polypeptide(L)'
;LVKSCAVTYVTYQDIHSIQAFHEQIVIAVKAPEETRLDVPAPREDSITVHIRSTKGPIDVYLCEVEQGHAGHKRSEGVISSSESRHPERPEEEENPQQSEELLEVSN
;
A
#
# COMPACT_ATOMS: atom_id res chain seq x y z
N LEU A 1 -9.07 41.73 -2.28
CA LEU A 1 -8.68 40.66 -3.22
C LEU A 1 -9.68 39.52 -3.08
N VAL A 2 -10.42 39.21 -4.14
CA VAL A 2 -11.64 38.40 -4.11
C VAL A 2 -11.28 36.92 -3.90
N LYS A 3 -11.77 36.30 -2.82
CA LYS A 3 -11.69 34.83 -2.65
C LYS A 3 -12.80 34.21 -3.47
N SER A 4 -12.47 33.71 -4.66
CA SER A 4 -13.35 32.80 -5.39
C SER A 4 -13.42 31.49 -4.61
N CYS A 5 -14.57 31.18 -4.01
CA CYS A 5 -14.85 29.86 -3.45
C CYS A 5 -15.45 29.00 -4.56
N ALA A 6 -14.66 28.71 -5.59
CA ALA A 6 -15.03 27.71 -6.57
C ALA A 6 -14.75 26.34 -5.95
N VAL A 7 -15.77 25.49 -5.87
CA VAL A 7 -15.56 24.11 -5.47
C VAL A 7 -14.91 23.39 -6.66
N THR A 8 -13.69 22.87 -6.47
CA THR A 8 -12.95 22.14 -7.51
C THR A 8 -12.95 20.66 -7.16
N TYR A 9 -13.88 19.92 -7.74
CA TYR A 9 -13.92 18.46 -7.62
C TYR A 9 -14.27 17.85 -8.97
N VAL A 10 -13.92 16.58 -9.10
CA VAL A 10 -14.25 15.73 -10.24
C VAL A 10 -15.06 14.57 -9.69
N THR A 11 -16.18 14.26 -10.34
CA THR A 11 -17.02 13.12 -9.98
C THR A 11 -16.62 11.88 -10.77
N TYR A 12 -17.09 10.72 -10.32
CA TYR A 12 -16.96 9.48 -11.09
C TYR A 12 -17.54 9.61 -12.50
N GLN A 13 -18.68 10.29 -12.65
CA GLN A 13 -19.34 10.47 -13.94
C GLN A 13 -18.49 11.30 -14.91
N ASP A 14 -17.77 12.31 -14.39
CA ASP A 14 -16.87 13.13 -15.21
C ASP A 14 -15.72 12.28 -15.76
N ILE A 15 -15.10 11.44 -14.92
CA ILE A 15 -14.02 10.53 -15.33
C ILE A 15 -14.55 9.49 -16.32
N HIS A 16 -15.69 8.86 -16.04
CA HIS A 16 -16.31 7.87 -16.90
C HIS A 16 -16.73 8.45 -18.26
N SER A 17 -17.07 9.74 -18.32
CA SER A 17 -17.45 10.38 -19.59
C SER A 17 -16.28 10.51 -20.58
N ILE A 18 -15.03 10.36 -20.11
CA ILE A 18 -13.83 10.44 -20.95
C ILE A 18 -13.65 9.13 -21.70
N GLN A 19 -13.94 9.14 -22.99
CA GLN A 19 -13.93 7.92 -23.80
C GLN A 19 -12.59 7.19 -23.84
N ALA A 20 -11.48 7.92 -23.68
CA ALA A 20 -10.14 7.34 -23.65
C ALA A 20 -9.88 6.42 -22.45
N PHE A 21 -10.67 6.54 -21.37
CA PHE A 21 -10.56 5.73 -20.16
C PHE A 21 -11.57 4.60 -20.10
N HIS A 22 -12.42 4.43 -21.11
CA HIS A 22 -13.30 3.26 -21.19
C HIS A 22 -12.47 1.98 -21.21
N GLU A 23 -12.94 0.97 -20.49
CA GLU A 23 -12.30 -0.35 -20.40
C GLU A 23 -10.88 -0.33 -19.81
N GLN A 24 -10.51 0.77 -19.14
CA GLN A 24 -9.22 0.92 -18.47
C GLN A 24 -9.43 1.13 -16.97
N ILE A 25 -8.44 0.70 -16.20
CA ILE A 25 -8.39 0.99 -14.77
C ILE A 25 -7.84 2.40 -14.58
N VAL A 26 -8.60 3.26 -13.90
CA VAL A 26 -8.15 4.61 -13.54
C VAL A 26 -7.80 4.65 -12.06
N ILE A 27 -6.58 5.06 -11.75
CA ILE A 27 -6.09 5.27 -10.39
C ILE A 27 -5.94 6.78 -10.17
N ALA A 28 -6.81 7.35 -9.33
CA ALA A 28 -6.74 8.75 -8.95
C ALA A 28 -5.91 8.90 -7.67
N VAL A 29 -4.87 9.72 -7.72
CA VAL A 29 -3.97 9.96 -6.58
C VAL A 29 -4.13 11.40 -6.12
N LYS A 30 -4.51 11.58 -4.85
CA LYS A 30 -4.51 12.87 -4.16
C LYS A 30 -3.41 12.86 -3.12
N ALA A 31 -2.45 13.75 -3.27
CA ALA A 31 -1.26 13.80 -2.44
C ALA A 31 -0.99 15.24 -1.99
N PRO A 32 -0.30 15.43 -0.84
CA PRO A 32 0.12 16.75 -0.40
C PRO A 32 1.20 17.31 -1.34
N GLU A 33 1.49 18.59 -1.15
CA GLU A 33 2.60 19.26 -1.83
C GLU A 33 3.93 18.52 -1.64
N GLU A 34 4.86 18.74 -2.57
CA GLU A 34 6.18 18.10 -2.57
C GLU A 34 6.17 16.56 -2.73
N THR A 35 5.02 15.95 -3.06
CA THR A 35 4.97 14.53 -3.42
C THR A 35 5.75 14.25 -4.70
N ARG A 36 6.61 13.23 -4.67
CA ARG A 36 7.40 12.78 -5.81
C ARG A 36 6.80 11.53 -6.43
N LEU A 37 6.81 11.48 -7.75
CA LEU A 37 6.43 10.31 -8.54
C LEU A 37 7.61 9.93 -9.43
N ASP A 38 8.09 8.70 -9.29
CA ASP A 38 9.17 8.14 -10.09
C ASP A 38 8.66 6.92 -10.86
N VAL A 39 8.91 6.90 -12.17
CA VAL A 39 8.63 5.73 -13.03
C VAL A 39 9.97 5.14 -13.45
N PRO A 40 10.51 4.14 -12.74
CA PRO A 40 11.71 3.43 -13.18
C PRO A 40 11.51 2.79 -14.55
N ALA A 41 12.62 2.47 -15.22
CA ALA A 41 12.59 1.69 -16.44
C ALA A 41 11.79 0.38 -16.23
N PRO A 42 10.89 0.02 -17.15
CA PRO A 42 10.15 -1.23 -17.07
C PRO A 42 11.07 -2.44 -16.92
N ARG A 43 10.62 -3.42 -16.14
CA ARG A 43 11.22 -4.75 -16.08
C ARG A 43 10.50 -5.67 -17.06
N GLU A 44 11.05 -6.85 -17.29
CA GLU A 44 10.50 -7.82 -18.25
C GLU A 44 9.05 -8.23 -17.90
N ASP A 45 8.71 -8.30 -16.62
CA ASP A 45 7.43 -8.79 -16.11
C ASP A 45 6.55 -7.70 -15.47
N SER A 46 7.07 -6.47 -15.31
CA SER A 46 6.43 -5.47 -14.46
C SER A 46 6.79 -4.04 -14.83
N ILE A 47 5.80 -3.17 -14.66
CA ILE A 47 5.97 -1.71 -14.63
C ILE A 47 5.68 -1.29 -13.20
N THR A 48 6.53 -0.40 -12.66
CA THR A 48 6.36 0.10 -11.30
C THR A 48 6.28 1.61 -11.33
N VAL A 49 5.43 2.16 -10.47
CA VAL A 49 5.36 3.59 -10.19
C VAL A 49 5.61 3.75 -8.70
N HIS A 50 6.60 4.54 -8.33
CA HIS A 50 6.90 4.87 -6.94
C HIS A 50 6.35 6.25 -6.62
N ILE A 51 5.57 6.35 -5.54
CA ILE A 51 5.02 7.62 -5.07
C ILE A 51 5.46 7.83 -3.62
N ARG A 52 6.04 9.00 -3.33
CA ARG A 52 6.58 9.32 -2.01
C ARG A 52 6.17 10.72 -1.57
N SER A 53 5.55 10.80 -0.39
CA SER A 53 5.24 12.04 0.31
C SER A 53 6.04 12.11 1.62
N THR A 54 6.41 13.33 2.01
CA THR A 54 7.05 13.64 3.32
C THR A 54 6.19 14.56 4.18
N LYS A 55 5.07 15.07 3.64
CA LYS A 55 4.24 16.11 4.27
C LYS A 55 2.89 15.60 4.74
N GLY A 56 2.56 14.34 4.46
CA GLY A 56 1.28 13.76 4.85
C GLY A 56 0.93 12.49 4.05
N PRO A 57 -0.23 11.89 4.37
CA PRO A 57 -0.70 10.69 3.70
C PRO A 57 -1.08 10.99 2.24
N ILE A 58 -1.09 9.92 1.43
CA ILE A 58 -1.56 9.96 0.05
C ILE A 58 -2.88 9.21 0.00
N ASP A 59 -3.91 9.85 -0.53
CA ASP A 59 -5.21 9.22 -0.80
C ASP A 59 -5.18 8.63 -2.22
N VAL A 60 -5.52 7.36 -2.36
CA VAL A 60 -5.57 6.66 -3.66
C VAL A 60 -6.95 6.07 -3.86
N TYR A 61 -7.55 6.34 -5.03
CA TYR A 61 -8.88 5.88 -5.39
C TYR A 61 -8.82 5.09 -6.69
N LEU A 62 -9.58 3.99 -6.73
CA LEU A 62 -9.73 3.15 -7.91
C LEU A 62 -11.10 3.41 -8.56
N CYS A 63 -11.10 3.73 -9.84
CA CYS A 63 -12.31 3.82 -10.65
C CYS A 63 -12.26 2.70 -11.70
N GLU A 64 -13.17 1.74 -11.56
CA GLU A 64 -13.43 0.73 -12.57
C GLU A 64 -14.49 1.30 -13.52
N VAL A 65 -14.12 1.52 -14.77
CA VAL A 65 -15.05 2.04 -15.79
C VAL A 65 -15.71 0.82 -16.46
N GLU A 66 -16.83 0.35 -15.89
CA GLU A 66 -17.51 -0.90 -16.26
C GLU A 66 -17.82 -1.03 -17.76
N GLN A 67 -17.71 -2.26 -18.30
CA GLN A 67 -18.50 -2.67 -19.47
C GLN A 67 -19.94 -2.92 -19.02
N GLY A 68 -20.92 -2.64 -19.90
CA GLY A 68 -22.31 -3.02 -19.71
C GLY A 68 -22.57 -4.54 -19.73
N HIS A 69 -21.95 -5.29 -18.82
CA HIS A 69 -22.20 -6.70 -18.60
C HIS A 69 -22.48 -6.94 -17.11
N ALA A 70 -23.76 -7.17 -16.83
CA ALA A 70 -24.28 -7.47 -15.53
C ALA A 70 -23.53 -8.65 -14.87
N GLY A 71 -22.78 -8.35 -13.81
CA GLY A 71 -22.57 -9.27 -12.71
C GLY A 71 -21.15 -9.76 -12.52
N HIS A 72 -20.35 -8.98 -11.79
CA HIS A 72 -19.45 -9.55 -10.80
C HIS A 72 -19.71 -8.84 -9.47
N LYS A 73 -19.99 -9.62 -8.42
CA LYS A 73 -20.39 -9.11 -7.11
C LYS A 73 -19.17 -8.45 -6.45
N ARG A 74 -19.35 -7.21 -6.01
CA ARG A 74 -18.41 -6.40 -5.21
C ARG A 74 -17.93 -7.19 -4.00
N SER A 75 -16.67 -7.63 -3.98
CA SER A 75 -16.01 -8.09 -2.76
C SER A 75 -15.51 -6.86 -1.99
N GLU A 76 -16.05 -6.64 -0.79
CA GLU A 76 -15.59 -5.60 0.13
C GLU A 76 -14.15 -5.91 0.56
N GLY A 77 -13.23 -5.01 0.20
CA GLY A 77 -11.81 -5.13 0.56
C GLY A 77 -11.61 -4.96 2.06
N VAL A 78 -11.11 -6.01 2.70
CA VAL A 78 -10.61 -5.96 4.08
C VAL A 78 -9.34 -5.10 4.11
N ILE A 79 -9.39 -4.02 4.88
CA ILE A 79 -8.25 -3.14 5.14
C ILE A 79 -7.26 -3.93 6.01
N SER A 80 -6.17 -4.42 5.43
CA SER A 80 -5.05 -4.98 6.22
C SER A 80 -4.21 -3.82 6.75
N SER A 81 -4.58 -3.30 7.91
CA SER A 81 -3.69 -2.47 8.72
C SER A 81 -2.58 -3.36 9.28
N SER A 82 -1.39 -3.27 8.70
CA SER A 82 -0.20 -3.91 9.28
C SER A 82 0.23 -3.10 10.50
N GLU A 83 -0.28 -3.45 11.69
CA GLU A 83 0.32 -3.03 12.96
C GLU A 83 1.68 -3.73 13.11
N SER A 84 2.76 -2.96 13.21
CA SER A 84 4.07 -3.48 13.61
C SER A 84 4.00 -3.95 15.07
N ARG A 85 3.90 -5.26 15.29
CA ARG A 85 4.12 -5.87 16.61
C ARG A 85 5.54 -6.43 16.68
N HIS A 86 6.28 -5.87 17.63
CA HIS A 86 7.59 -6.29 18.10
C HIS A 86 7.58 -7.79 18.49
N PRO A 87 8.55 -8.63 18.07
CA PRO A 87 8.57 -10.03 18.49
C PRO A 87 8.96 -10.16 19.97
N GLU A 88 8.11 -10.80 20.78
CA GLU A 88 8.47 -11.33 22.09
C GLU A 88 9.49 -12.47 21.92
N ARG A 89 10.49 -12.49 22.82
CA ARG A 89 11.52 -13.53 22.93
C ARG A 89 10.89 -14.81 23.49
N PRO A 90 11.29 -16.02 23.06
CA PRO A 90 10.92 -17.24 23.77
C PRO A 90 11.75 -17.36 25.05
N GLU A 91 11.06 -17.56 26.16
CA GLU A 91 11.63 -17.89 27.47
C GLU A 91 12.08 -19.37 27.43
N GLU A 92 13.37 -19.63 27.63
CA GLU A 92 13.90 -21.00 27.75
C GLU A 92 13.56 -21.54 29.14
N GLU A 93 12.75 -22.60 29.15
CA GLU A 93 12.34 -23.38 30.32
C GLU A 93 13.53 -24.23 30.82
N GLU A 94 14.10 -23.82 31.95
CA GLU A 94 15.07 -24.59 32.73
C GLU A 94 14.37 -25.83 33.33
N ASN A 95 14.87 -27.03 33.04
CA ASN A 95 14.71 -28.16 33.95
C ASN A 95 15.96 -29.08 33.91
N PRO A 96 16.46 -29.55 35.07
CA PRO A 96 17.82 -30.03 35.27
C PRO A 96 17.89 -31.55 35.15
N GLN A 97 19.03 -32.09 34.70
CA GLN A 97 19.49 -33.44 35.07
C GLN A 97 20.96 -33.68 34.68
N GLN A 98 21.83 -33.47 35.66
CA GLN A 98 22.88 -34.38 36.16
C GLN A 98 23.85 -35.07 35.18
N SER A 99 25.13 -34.74 35.29
CA SER A 99 26.28 -35.61 35.69
C SER A 99 27.57 -34.97 35.16
N GLU A 100 28.45 -34.43 36.04
CA GLU A 100 29.71 -35.06 36.48
C GLU A 100 30.61 -35.49 35.31
N GLU A 101 31.91 -35.24 35.19
CA GLU A 101 33.00 -34.63 35.96
C GLU A 101 34.17 -34.69 34.96
N LEU A 102 35.03 -33.66 34.90
CA LEU A 102 36.50 -33.79 34.85
C LEU A 102 37.12 -32.53 34.29
N LEU A 103 37.66 -31.78 35.24
CA LEU A 103 38.70 -30.79 35.04
C LEU A 103 39.99 -31.59 34.85
N GLU A 104 40.74 -31.40 33.77
CA GLU A 104 42.20 -31.47 33.87
C GLU A 104 42.90 -30.69 32.76
N VAL A 105 43.92 -29.97 33.22
CA VAL A 105 44.81 -29.06 32.52
C VAL A 105 45.94 -29.85 31.85
N SER A 106 46.33 -29.54 30.60
CA SER A 106 47.75 -29.41 30.22
C SER A 106 47.97 -28.91 28.79
N ASN A 107 48.93 -27.98 28.69
CA ASN A 107 49.70 -27.43 27.54
C ASN A 107 49.35 -27.79 26.10
#